data_AF-A0A482J079-F1
#
_entry.id   AF-A0A482J079-F1
#
_cell.length_a   1.000
_cell.length_b   1.000
_cell.length_c   1.000
_cell.angle_alpha   90.00
_cell.angle_beta   90.00
_cell.angle_gamma   90.00
#
_symmetry.space_group_name_H-M   'P 1'
#
loop_
_entity.id
_entity.type
_entity.pdbx_description
1 polymer ?
#
loop_
_entity_poly.entity_id
_entity_poly.type
_entity_poly.pdbx_seq_one_letter_code
_entity_poly.pdbx_strand_id
1 'polypeptide(L)'
;MSLLSILVVDDSPSLRRMTSACLRAGGYGVTEASDGKEAYEVAREGNFDMLVTDQVMPVMDGLSLIRALRAMPDYATVPMLMLSTEHDDAILERAREAGASGFLAKPFDPDELMASVDALLGPPNVG
;
A
#
# COMPACT_ATOMS: atom_id res chain seq x y z
N MET A 1 13.99 -16.29 -9.28
CA MET A 1 12.79 -15.73 -8.63
C MET A 1 12.72 -14.26 -8.99
N SER A 2 11.57 -13.79 -9.44
CA SER A 2 11.32 -12.34 -9.59
C SER A 2 11.10 -11.73 -8.20
N LEU A 3 11.59 -10.52 -8.00
CA LEU A 3 11.31 -9.73 -6.81
C LEU A 3 9.81 -9.39 -6.77
N LEU A 4 9.16 -9.57 -5.62
CA LEU A 4 7.80 -9.08 -5.42
C LEU A 4 7.80 -7.56 -5.52
N SER A 5 6.82 -7.00 -6.22
CA SER A 5 6.73 -5.57 -6.54
C SER A 5 5.60 -4.90 -5.76
N ILE A 6 5.92 -3.83 -5.05
CA ILE A 6 5.00 -3.06 -4.21
C ILE A 6 4.80 -1.67 -4.82
N LEU A 7 3.54 -1.23 -4.92
CA LEU A 7 3.19 0.14 -5.25
C LEU A 7 2.99 0.94 -3.96
N VAL A 8 3.84 1.95 -3.72
CA VAL A 8 3.77 2.85 -2.57
C VAL A 8 3.14 4.18 -2.99
N VAL A 9 2.07 4.57 -2.30
CA VAL A 9 1.28 5.76 -2.61
C VAL A 9 1.15 6.61 -1.35
N ASP A 10 1.70 7.81 -1.39
CA ASP A 10 1.62 8.77 -0.28
C ASP A 10 1.92 10.16 -0.84
N ASP A 11 1.16 11.18 -0.47
CA ASP A 11 1.33 12.55 -1.00
C ASP A 11 2.54 13.26 -0.36
N SER A 12 2.95 12.84 0.84
CA SER A 12 4.16 13.31 1.50
C SER A 12 5.41 12.70 0.87
N PRO A 13 6.26 13.50 0.18
CA PRO A 13 7.46 12.98 -0.47
C PRO A 13 8.45 12.35 0.51
N SER A 14 8.49 12.85 1.74
CA SER A 14 9.38 12.34 2.79
C SER A 14 8.93 10.96 3.27
N LEU A 15 7.64 10.80 3.53
CA LEU A 15 7.09 9.53 4.04
C LEU A 15 7.07 8.46 2.94
N ARG A 16 6.73 8.85 1.71
CA ARG A 16 6.83 7.99 0.53
C ARG A 16 8.25 7.44 0.35
N ARG A 17 9.27 8.31 0.39
CA ARG A 17 10.68 7.90 0.26
C ARG A 17 11.14 6.99 1.39
N MET A 18 10.74 7.29 2.64
CA MET A 18 11.09 6.47 3.80
C MET A 18 10.47 5.07 3.67
N THR A 19 9.18 4.99 3.36
CA THR A 19 8.45 3.72 3.16
C THR A 19 9.09 2.92 2.04
N SER A 20 9.35 3.54 0.89
CA SER A 20 10.03 2.90 -0.24
C SER A 20 11.44 2.43 0.08
N ALA A 21 12.22 3.20 0.84
CA ALA A 21 13.56 2.80 1.25
C ALA A 21 13.54 1.58 2.17
N CYS A 22 12.60 1.54 3.12
CA CYS A 22 12.40 0.40 4.02
C CYS A 22 12.05 -0.87 3.24
N LEU A 23 11.06 -0.80 2.34
CA LEU A 23 10.64 -1.95 1.53
C LEU A 23 11.73 -2.43 0.57
N ARG A 24 12.47 -1.51 -0.05
CA ARG A 24 13.63 -1.88 -0.89
C ARG A 24 14.72 -2.58 -0.07
N ALA A 25 14.98 -2.13 1.16
CA ALA A 25 15.92 -2.79 2.07
C ALA A 25 15.43 -4.19 2.49
N GLY A 26 14.11 -4.37 2.57
CA GLY A 26 13.45 -5.67 2.76
C GLY A 26 13.49 -6.61 1.56
N GLY A 27 14.05 -6.18 0.42
CA GLY A 27 14.17 -7.01 -0.78
C GLY A 27 12.96 -6.96 -1.70
N TYR A 28 12.14 -5.92 -1.63
CA TYR A 28 11.01 -5.70 -2.54
C TYR A 28 11.36 -4.74 -3.69
N GLY A 29 10.80 -4.99 -4.88
CA GLY A 29 10.72 -3.98 -5.93
C GLY A 29 9.70 -2.91 -5.52
N VAL A 30 10.02 -1.63 -5.72
CA VAL A 30 9.11 -0.54 -5.30
C VAL A 30 8.93 0.50 -6.39
N THR A 31 7.68 0.71 -6.77
CA THR A 31 7.22 1.84 -7.58
C THR A 31 6.50 2.83 -6.68
N GLU A 32 6.70 4.12 -6.94
CA GLU A 32 6.14 5.22 -6.14
C GLU A 32 5.08 5.98 -6.94
N ALA A 33 4.00 6.38 -6.28
CA ALA A 33 3.02 7.34 -6.78
C ALA A 33 2.71 8.38 -5.70
N SER A 34 2.38 9.60 -6.12
CA SER A 34 2.17 10.75 -5.24
C SER A 34 0.71 11.02 -4.89
N ASP A 35 -0.23 10.39 -5.59
CA ASP A 35 -1.65 10.43 -5.26
C ASP A 35 -2.39 9.18 -5.78
N GLY A 36 -3.66 9.02 -5.40
CA GLY A 36 -4.44 7.86 -5.81
C GLY A 36 -4.73 7.80 -7.32
N LYS A 37 -4.77 8.93 -8.03
CA LYS A 37 -5.00 8.92 -9.48
C LYS A 37 -3.77 8.43 -10.23
N GLU A 38 -2.59 8.94 -9.88
CA GLU A 38 -1.31 8.46 -10.43
C GLU A 38 -1.14 6.97 -10.11
N ALA A 39 -1.43 6.55 -8.88
CA ALA A 39 -1.36 5.14 -8.48
C ALA A 39 -2.30 4.26 -9.31
N TYR A 40 -3.52 4.71 -9.56
CA TYR A 40 -4.49 3.99 -10.39
C TYR A 40 -4.01 3.86 -11.85
N GLU A 41 -3.44 4.91 -12.44
CA GLU A 41 -2.87 4.87 -13.79
C GLU A 41 -1.68 3.90 -13.87
N VAL A 42 -0.76 3.97 -12.91
CA VAL A 42 0.40 3.06 -12.81
C VAL A 42 -0.03 1.61 -12.60
N ALA A 43 -1.02 1.37 -11.73
CA ALA A 43 -1.56 0.02 -11.49
C ALA A 43 -2.27 -0.57 -12.72
N ARG A 44 -2.87 0.25 -13.59
CA ARG A 44 -3.49 -0.25 -14.82
C ARG A 44 -2.49 -0.74 -15.86
N GLU A 45 -1.27 -0.22 -15.84
CA GLU A 45 -0.23 -0.56 -16.80
C GLU A 45 0.78 -1.58 -16.24
N GLY A 46 0.85 -1.69 -14.91
CA GLY A 46 1.74 -2.60 -14.19
C GLY A 46 1.01 -3.76 -13.51
N ASN A 47 1.80 -4.70 -13.00
CA ASN A 47 1.34 -5.75 -12.09
C ASN A 47 2.10 -5.60 -10.78
N PHE A 48 1.38 -5.34 -9.69
CA PHE A 48 1.94 -5.24 -8.35
C PHE A 48 1.41 -6.37 -7.47
N ASP A 49 2.29 -6.89 -6.63
CA ASP A 49 1.96 -7.93 -5.67
C ASP A 49 1.33 -7.34 -4.40
N MET A 50 1.53 -6.04 -4.13
CA MET A 50 0.92 -5.34 -3.00
C MET A 50 0.79 -3.83 -3.25
N LEU A 51 -0.22 -3.23 -2.65
CA LEU A 51 -0.36 -1.78 -2.51
C LEU A 51 -0.08 -1.37 -1.06
N VAL A 52 0.69 -0.30 -0.87
CA VAL A 52 0.79 0.43 0.39
C VAL A 52 0.35 1.87 0.10
N THR A 53 -0.77 2.30 0.68
CA THR A 53 -1.35 3.63 0.39
C THR A 53 -1.61 4.43 1.65
N ASP A 54 -1.36 5.73 1.61
CA ASP A 54 -1.91 6.66 2.58
C ASP A 54 -3.43 6.74 2.47
N GLN A 55 -4.10 7.05 3.58
CA GLN A 55 -5.53 7.28 3.61
C GLN A 55 -5.92 8.62 2.98
N VAL A 56 -5.23 9.71 3.31
CA VAL A 56 -5.68 11.09 3.04
C VAL A 56 -4.76 11.74 2.02
N MET A 57 -5.16 11.65 0.75
CA MET A 57 -4.41 12.21 -0.36
C MET A 57 -5.28 13.19 -1.18
N PRO A 58 -4.68 14.20 -1.82
CA PRO A 58 -5.38 15.04 -2.79
C PRO A 58 -5.80 14.22 -4.01
N VAL A 59 -6.76 14.76 -4.78
CA VAL A 59 -7.28 14.18 -6.05
C VAL A 59 -8.07 12.89 -5.86
N MET A 60 -7.46 11.86 -5.28
CA MET A 60 -8.08 10.57 -4.95
C MET A 60 -7.46 10.05 -3.65
N ASP A 61 -8.31 9.84 -2.64
CA ASP A 61 -7.93 9.29 -1.35
C ASP A 61 -7.68 7.77 -1.41
N GLY A 62 -7.06 7.22 -0.36
CA GLY A 62 -6.70 5.80 -0.30
C GLY A 62 -7.89 4.84 -0.32
N LEU A 63 -9.04 5.21 0.26
CA LEU A 63 -10.24 4.38 0.23
C LEU A 63 -10.81 4.31 -1.19
N SER A 64 -10.87 5.46 -1.87
CA SER A 64 -11.31 5.57 -3.26
C SER A 64 -10.39 4.79 -4.19
N LEU A 65 -9.07 4.87 -3.99
CA LEU A 65 -8.08 4.08 -4.73
C LEU A 65 -8.30 2.58 -4.55
N ILE A 66 -8.41 2.10 -3.30
CA ILE A 66 -8.62 0.68 -3.00
C ILE A 66 -9.89 0.16 -3.69
N ARG A 67 -11.01 0.89 -3.60
CA ARG A 67 -12.26 0.51 -4.28
C ARG A 67 -12.09 0.45 -5.79
N ALA A 68 -11.38 1.41 -6.38
CA ALA A 68 -11.14 1.46 -7.82
C ALA A 68 -10.26 0.29 -8.30
N LEU A 69 -9.22 -0.06 -7.54
CA LEU A 69 -8.36 -1.21 -7.85
C LEU A 69 -9.08 -2.54 -7.63
N ARG A 70 -9.89 -2.69 -6.57
CA ARG A 70 -10.69 -3.90 -6.33
C ARG A 70 -11.70 -4.20 -7.44
N ALA A 71 -12.10 -3.19 -8.21
CA ALA A 71 -12.94 -3.39 -9.39
C ALA A 71 -12.17 -3.98 -10.61
N MET A 72 -10.84 -4.02 -10.56
CA MET A 72 -10.01 -4.65 -11.59
C MET A 72 -9.80 -6.13 -11.28
N PRO A 73 -9.96 -7.02 -12.27
CA PRO A 73 -9.72 -8.46 -12.08
C PRO A 73 -8.31 -8.77 -11.54
N ASP A 74 -7.29 -8.07 -12.03
CA ASP A 74 -5.89 -8.32 -11.67
C ASP A 74 -5.55 -7.89 -10.23
N TYR A 75 -6.35 -6.99 -9.65
CA TYR A 75 -6.18 -6.48 -8.29
C TYR A 75 -7.27 -6.96 -7.34
N ALA A 76 -8.12 -7.93 -7.73
CA ALA A 76 -9.21 -8.41 -6.88
C ALA A 76 -8.70 -9.04 -5.58
N THR A 77 -7.51 -9.67 -5.60
CA THR A 77 -6.92 -10.38 -4.46
C THR A 77 -5.58 -9.81 -3.98
N VAL A 78 -5.05 -8.79 -4.65
CA VAL A 78 -3.76 -8.17 -4.30
C VAL A 78 -3.85 -7.56 -2.89
N PRO A 79 -2.96 -7.88 -1.94
CA PRO A 79 -3.00 -7.25 -0.62
C PRO A 79 -2.85 -5.72 -0.69
N MET A 80 -3.68 -5.01 0.08
CA MET A 80 -3.67 -3.55 0.15
C MET A 80 -3.57 -3.10 1.60
N LEU A 81 -2.43 -2.54 1.98
CA LEU A 81 -2.16 -1.98 3.30
C LEU A 81 -2.43 -0.48 3.29
N MET A 82 -3.33 -0.03 4.17
CA MET A 82 -3.58 1.40 4.35
C MET A 82 -2.78 1.95 5.53
N LEU A 83 -2.09 3.06 5.30
CA LEU A 83 -1.39 3.84 6.32
C LEU A 83 -2.31 4.98 6.78
N SER A 84 -2.55 5.10 8.08
CA SER A 84 -3.51 6.09 8.61
C SER A 84 -3.06 6.73 9.91
N THR A 85 -3.28 8.03 10.05
CA THR A 85 -3.17 8.77 11.31
C THR A 85 -4.40 8.60 12.22
N GLU A 86 -5.50 8.09 11.70
CA GLU A 86 -6.77 7.94 12.40
C GLU A 86 -6.91 6.49 12.91
N HIS A 87 -7.30 6.35 14.18
CA HIS A 87 -7.63 5.06 14.81
C HIS A 87 -9.12 4.96 15.12
N ASP A 88 -9.95 5.70 14.38
CA ASP A 88 -11.39 5.62 14.54
C ASP A 88 -11.89 4.30 13.96
N ASP A 89 -12.62 3.53 14.77
CA ASP A 89 -13.25 2.26 14.37
C ASP A 89 -14.09 2.42 13.09
N ALA A 90 -14.69 3.60 12.87
CA ALA A 90 -15.45 3.88 11.65
C ALA A 90 -14.58 3.90 10.38
N ILE A 91 -13.32 4.32 10.49
CA ILE A 91 -12.37 4.33 9.37
C ILE A 91 -11.88 2.93 9.07
N LEU A 92 -11.54 2.15 10.11
CA LEU A 92 -11.16 0.74 9.96
C LEU A 92 -12.28 -0.05 9.26
N GLU A 93 -13.53 0.17 9.66
CA GLU A 93 -14.66 -0.51 9.03
C GLU A 93 -14.83 -0.10 7.57
N ARG A 94 -14.80 1.20 7.26
CA ARG A 94 -14.90 1.70 5.87
C ARG A 94 -13.81 1.15 4.97
N ALA A 95 -12.61 1.00 5.50
CA ALA A 95 -11.50 0.49 4.72
C ALA A 95 -11.56 -1.03 4.56
N ARG A 96 -12.05 -1.76 5.56
CA ARG A 96 -12.39 -3.18 5.42
C ARG A 96 -13.46 -3.39 4.35
N GLU A 97 -14.53 -2.59 4.39
CA GLU A 97 -15.60 -2.61 3.37
C GLU A 97 -15.07 -2.25 1.97
N ALA A 98 -14.08 -1.35 1.88
CA ALA A 98 -13.41 -1.02 0.63
C ALA A 98 -12.58 -2.19 0.08
N GLY A 99 -12.20 -3.15 0.93
CA GLY A 99 -11.38 -4.30 0.57
C GLY A 99 -9.90 -4.15 0.93
N ALA A 100 -9.55 -3.28 1.87
CA ALA A 100 -8.20 -3.23 2.43
C ALA A 100 -7.88 -4.56 3.15
N SER A 101 -6.63 -5.00 3.04
CA SER A 101 -6.14 -6.23 3.64
C SER A 101 -5.56 -6.02 5.03
N GLY A 102 -5.11 -4.80 5.34
CA GLY A 102 -4.58 -4.43 6.64
C GLY A 102 -4.45 -2.93 6.83
N PHE A 103 -4.09 -2.54 8.05
CA PHE A 103 -3.94 -1.17 8.49
C PHE A 103 -2.66 -1.01 9.29
N LEU A 104 -1.95 0.09 9.06
CA LEU A 104 -0.82 0.50 9.89
C LEU A 104 -0.99 1.94 10.35
N ALA A 105 -0.86 2.11 11.66
CA ALA A 105 -1.00 3.37 12.36
C ALA A 105 0.19 4.30 12.10
N LYS A 106 -0.06 5.59 11.81
CA LYS A 106 0.97 6.63 11.81
C LYS A 106 1.01 7.31 13.19
N PRO A 107 2.20 7.59 13.76
CA PRO A 107 3.52 7.22 13.25
C PRO A 107 3.79 5.72 13.43
N PHE A 108 4.52 5.13 12.47
CA PHE A 108 5.06 3.78 12.54
C PHE A 108 6.57 3.80 12.36
N ASP A 109 7.24 2.79 12.88
CA ASP A 109 8.65 2.53 12.61
C ASP A 109 8.85 1.53 11.45
N PRO A 110 10.09 1.40 10.93
CA PRO A 110 10.38 0.46 9.85
C PRO A 110 10.07 -1.01 10.18
N ASP A 111 10.20 -1.42 11.43
CA ASP A 111 9.97 -2.81 11.85
C ASP A 111 8.46 -3.11 11.83
N GLU A 112 7.62 -2.17 12.27
CA GLU A 112 6.16 -2.26 12.20
C GLU A 112 5.66 -2.33 10.75
N LEU A 113 6.27 -1.53 9.85
CA LEU A 113 5.97 -1.58 8.41
C LEU A 113 6.31 -2.95 7.82
N MET A 114 7.52 -3.45 8.07
CA MET A 114 7.96 -4.74 7.54
C MET A 114 7.13 -5.89 8.10
N ALA A 115 6.82 -5.88 9.40
CA ALA A 115 5.96 -6.89 10.01
C ALA A 115 4.56 -6.92 9.39
N SER A 116 3.99 -5.75 9.09
CA SER A 116 2.67 -5.64 8.44
C SER A 116 2.70 -6.16 7.00
N VAL A 117 3.77 -5.88 6.27
CA VAL A 117 3.96 -6.37 4.90
C VAL A 117 4.17 -7.88 4.87
N ASP A 118 5.04 -8.41 5.72
CA ASP A 118 5.34 -9.83 5.80
C ASP A 118 4.11 -10.65 6.26
N ALA A 119 3.26 -10.07 7.12
CA ALA A 119 2.00 -10.70 7.51
C ALA A 119 1.01 -10.85 6.34
N LEU A 120 1.07 -9.96 5.33
CA LEU A 120 0.15 -9.92 4.19
C LEU A 120 0.69 -10.64 2.95
N LEU A 121 1.98 -10.50 2.65
CA LEU A 121 2.64 -11.11 1.49
C LEU A 121 3.37 -12.42 1.81
N GLY A 122 3.68 -12.66 3.08
CA GLY A 122 4.73 -13.59 3.48
C GLY A 122 6.12 -12.95 3.32
N PRO A 123 7.14 -13.43 4.05
CA PRO A 123 8.49 -12.94 3.87
C PRO A 123 8.97 -13.25 2.45
N PRO A 124 9.77 -12.37 1.82
CA PRO A 124 10.35 -12.68 0.53
C PRO A 124 11.21 -13.93 0.71
N ASN A 125 11.13 -14.88 -0.23
CA ASN A 125 11.99 -16.07 -0.21
C ASN A 125 13.44 -15.63 -0.44
N VAL A 126 14.11 -15.23 0.64
CA VAL A 126 15.57 -15.09 0.71
C VAL A 126 16.14 -16.51 0.81
N GLY A 127 16.54 -17.02 -0.34
CA GLY A 127 17.31 -18.26 -0.45
C GLY A 127 18.72 -18.13 0.14
#